data_AF-A0A6V7W1M4-F1
#
_entry.id   AF-A0A6V7W1M4-F1
#
_cell.length_a   1.000
_cell.length_b   1.000
_cell.length_c   1.000
_cell.angle_alpha   90.00
_cell.angle_beta   90.00
_cell.angle_gamma   90.00
#
_symmetry.space_group_name_H-M   'P 1'
#
loop_
_entity.id
_entity.type
_entity.pdbx_description
1 polymer ?
#
loop_
_entity_poly.entity_id
_entity_poly.type
_entity_poly.pdbx_seq_one_letter_code
_entity_poly.pdbx_strand_id
1 'polypeptide(L)' 'MPQKGIKGCNDNNQCKSGYKCEKRNGFCCPRCPKGRMPFGSCYKGKCAENYFCSVGNICCEIEEN' A
#
# COMPACT_ATOMS: atom_id res chain seq x y z
N MET A 1 13.06 -4.05 -4.81
CA MET A 1 12.57 -2.98 -5.72
C MET A 1 11.71 -2.06 -4.87
N PRO A 2 12.09 -0.78 -4.66
CA PRO A 2 11.40 0.08 -3.70
C PRO A 2 10.00 0.44 -4.21
N GLN A 3 9.03 0.41 -3.29
CA GLN A 3 7.62 0.67 -3.52
C GLN A 3 7.47 2.10 -4.08
N LYS A 4 7.19 2.23 -5.38
CA LYS A 4 7.10 3.52 -6.06
C LYS A 4 5.84 4.25 -5.57
N GLY A 5 5.99 5.01 -4.48
CA GLY A 5 4.94 5.88 -3.95
C GLY A 5 4.47 6.84 -5.04
N ILE A 6 3.16 7.04 -5.14
CA ILE A 6 2.59 8.04 -6.04
C ILE A 6 2.87 9.42 -5.44
N LYS A 7 3.58 10.28 -6.18
CA LYS A 7 3.74 11.69 -5.82
C LYS A 7 2.39 12.38 -6.02
N GLY A 8 1.87 13.01 -4.99
CA GLY A 8 0.54 13.64 -5.05
C GLY A 8 -0.27 13.45 -3.78
N CYS A 9 0.37 13.54 -2.62
CA CYS A 9 -0.40 13.81 -1.42
C CYS A 9 -0.79 15.29 -1.44
N ASN A 10 -2.08 15.56 -1.56
CA ASN A 10 -2.62 16.92 -1.52
C ASN A 10 -2.49 17.46 -0.09
N ASP A 11 -2.46 18.78 0.14
CA ASP A 11 -2.37 19.40 1.48
C ASP A 11 -3.36 18.84 2.53
N ASN A 12 -4.47 18.26 2.07
CA ASN A 12 -5.46 17.55 2.88
C ASN A 12 -5.07 16.12 3.31
N ASN A 13 -3.82 15.70 3.12
CA ASN A 13 -3.38 14.33 3.38
C ASN A 13 -4.15 13.25 2.60
N GLN A 14 -4.79 13.66 1.51
CA GLN A 14 -5.65 12.81 0.69
C GLN A 14 -4.82 12.12 -0.39
N CYS A 15 -4.84 10.79 -0.33
CA CYS A 15 -4.34 9.90 -1.37
C CYS A 15 -5.50 9.08 -1.91
N LYS A 16 -5.32 8.45 -3.07
CA LYS A 16 -6.30 7.51 -3.62
C LYS A 16 -6.70 6.47 -2.55
N SER A 17 -7.95 6.02 -2.53
CA SER A 17 -8.42 5.04 -1.55
C SER A 17 -7.49 3.83 -1.47
N GLY A 18 -7.03 3.50 -0.26
CA GLY A 18 -6.04 2.45 0.03
C GLY A 18 -4.57 2.91 0.03
N TYR A 19 -4.32 4.21 -0.09
CA TYR A 19 -2.99 4.81 0.11
C TYR A 19 -3.02 5.77 1.31
N LYS A 20 -1.90 5.83 2.03
CA LYS A 20 -1.66 6.72 3.17
C LYS A 20 -0.63 7.77 2.75
N CYS A 21 -0.95 9.03 2.99
CA CYS A 21 0.01 10.10 2.79
C CYS A 21 1.14 10.06 3.81
N GLU A 22 2.37 9.94 3.32
CA GLU A 22 3.58 10.09 4.11
C GLU A 22 4.04 11.56 4.05
N LYS A 23 3.59 12.34 5.04
CA LYS A 23 3.85 13.79 5.16
C LYS A 23 5.34 14.16 5.05
N ARG A 24 6.26 13.27 5.44
CA ARG A 24 7.71 13.56 5.40
C ARG A 24 8.24 13.77 4.00
N ASN A 25 7.69 13.07 3.01
CA ASN A 25 8.20 13.10 1.64
C ASN A 25 7.14 13.56 0.62
N GLY A 26 5.88 13.76 1.04
CA GLY A 26 4.78 14.17 0.14
C GLY A 26 4.33 13.06 -0.81
N PHE A 27 4.62 11.80 -0.47
CA PHE A 27 4.25 10.63 -1.27
C PHE A 27 3.07 9.89 -0.66
N CYS A 28 2.24 9.33 -1.52
CA CYS A 28 1.19 8.39 -1.17
C CYS A 28 1.78 6.98 -1.12
N CYS A 29 2.00 6.48 0.10
CA CYS A 29 2.47 5.13 0.34
C CYS A 29 1.25 4.18 0.41
N PRO A 30 1.25 3.08 -0.34
CA PRO A 30 0.16 2.11 -0.26
C PRO A 30 0.09 1.48 1.15
N ARG A 31 -1.11 1.27 1.68
CA ARG A 31 -1.33 0.61 2.98
C ARG A 31 -2.36 -0.49 2.85
N CYS A 32 -2.20 -1.52 3.66
CA CYS A 32 -3.19 -2.58 3.72
C CYS A 32 -4.48 -2.10 4.40
N PRO A 33 -5.62 -2.73 4.07
CA PRO A 33 -6.85 -2.53 4.83
C PRO A 33 -6.60 -2.75 6.33
N LYS A 34 -7.35 -2.02 7.16
CA LYS A 34 -7.15 -1.92 8.61
C LYS A 34 -5.83 -1.27 9.05
N GLY A 35 -5.09 -0.65 8.14
CA GLY A 35 -3.88 0.09 8.48
C GLY A 35 -2.67 -0.80 8.77
N ARG A 36 -2.73 -2.09 8.42
CA ARG A 36 -1.58 -2.99 8.49
C ARG A 36 -0.47 -2.54 7.56
N MET A 37 0.76 -2.90 7.92
CA MET A 37 1.94 -2.62 7.11
C MET A 37 2.01 -3.64 5.97
N PRO A 38 2.28 -3.20 4.72
CA PRO A 38 2.47 -4.13 3.63
C PRO A 38 3.69 -5.01 3.88
N PHE A 39 3.55 -6.31 3.61
CA PHE A 39 4.66 -7.26 3.76
C PHE A 39 5.73 -7.06 2.68
N GLY A 40 5.31 -6.58 1.52
CA GLY A 40 6.18 -6.32 0.39
C GLY A 40 5.40 -5.87 -0.83
N SER A 41 6.07 -5.89 -1.98
CA SER A 41 5.42 -5.62 -3.27
C SER A 41 4.82 -6.90 -3.86
N CYS A 42 3.72 -6.78 -4.60
CA CYS A 42 3.18 -7.90 -5.36
C CYS A 42 4.19 -8.38 -6.39
N TYR A 43 4.44 -9.68 -6.37
CA TYR A 43 5.31 -10.31 -7.34
C TYR A 43 4.47 -10.95 -8.43
N LYS A 44 4.48 -10.38 -9.64
CA LYS A 44 3.66 -10.84 -10.78
C LYS A 44 2.15 -10.95 -10.45
N GLY A 45 1.62 -10.00 -9.68
CA GLY A 45 0.23 -10.01 -9.23
C GLY A 45 -0.09 -11.07 -8.17
N LYS A 46 0.93 -11.76 -7.64
CA LYS A 46 0.81 -12.76 -6.57
C LYS A 46 1.54 -12.29 -5.32
N CYS A 47 1.05 -12.78 -4.18
CA CYS A 47 1.65 -12.60 -2.86
C CYS A 47 1.80 -13.97 -2.21
N ALA A 48 2.45 -14.02 -1.04
CA ALA A 48 2.58 -15.25 -0.27
C ALA A 48 1.19 -15.83 0.11
N GLU A 49 1.17 -17.09 0.49
CA GLU A 49 -0.05 -17.72 1.05
C GLU A 49 -0.52 -16.92 2.28
N ASN A 50 -1.82 -16.66 2.40
CA ASN A 50 -2.41 -15.69 3.34
C ASN A 50 -2.16 -14.20 3.03
N TYR A 51 -1.75 -13.87 1.80
CA TYR A 51 -1.64 -12.48 1.36
C TYR A 51 -2.31 -12.25 0.00
N PHE A 52 -2.95 -11.10 -0.17
CA PHE A 52 -3.49 -10.63 -1.45
C PHE A 52 -2.77 -9.39 -1.95
N CYS A 53 -2.80 -9.22 -3.27
CA CYS A 53 -2.28 -8.02 -3.90
C CYS A 53 -3.28 -6.87 -3.77
N SER A 54 -2.95 -5.88 -2.94
CA SER A 54 -3.76 -4.68 -2.74
C SER A 54 -3.34 -3.54 -3.67
N VAL A 55 -4.07 -2.43 -3.60
CA VAL A 55 -3.81 -1.24 -4.41
C VAL A 55 -2.38 -0.74 -4.20
N GLY A 56 -1.69 -0.45 -5.30
CA GLY A 56 -0.29 0.01 -5.26
C GLY A 56 0.74 -1.10 -5.32
N ASN A 57 0.36 -2.28 -5.84
CA ASN A 57 1.24 -3.44 -5.98
C ASN A 57 1.89 -3.82 -4.65
N ILE A 58 1.10 -3.89 -3.58
CA ILE A 58 1.58 -4.34 -2.26
C ILE A 58 0.88 -5.61 -1.80
N CYS A 59 1.62 -6.45 -1.10
CA CYS A 59 1.10 -7.65 -0.46
C CYS A 59 0.57 -7.31 0.92
N CYS A 60 -0.71 -7.61 1.10
CA CYS A 60 -1.46 -7.41 2.31
C CYS A 60 -1.98 -8.73 2.82
N GLU A 61 -1.93 -8.93 4.13
CA GLU A 61 -2.51 -10.10 4.76
C GLU A 61 -4.01 -10.13 4.47
N ILE A 62 -4.49 -11.24 3.90
CA ILE A 62 -5.91 -11.56 3.93
C ILE A 62 -6.19 -11.98 5.37
N GLU A 63 -7.09 -11.27 6.05
CA GLU A 63 -7.58 -11.74 7.33
C GLU A 63 -8.39 -13.02 7.06
N GLU A 64 -7.75 -14.16 7.23
CA GLU A 64 -8.40 -15.47 7.24
C GLU A 64 -9.21 -15.54 8.54
N ASN A 65 -10.53 -15.64 8.42
CA ASN A 65 -11.48 -15.79 9.53
C ASN A 65 -12.07 -17.19 9.45
#